data_AF-A0A3Q2L0R1-F1
#
_entry.id   AF-A0A3Q2L0R1-F1
#
_cell.length_a   1.000
_cell.length_b   1.000
_cell.length_c   1.000
_cell.angle_alpha   90.00
_cell.angle_beta   90.00
_cell.angle_gamma   90.00
#
_symmetry.space_group_name_H-M   'P 1'
#
loop_
_entity.id
_entity.type
_entity.pdbx_description
1 polymer ?
#
loop_
_entity_poly.entity_id
_entity_poly.type
_entity_poly.pdbx_seq_one_letter_code
_entity_poly.pdbx_strand_id
1 'polypeptide(L)'
;MYTTESKNEHLEDKNIHSSTTPQIPNDSNASERQETKDTVLPEIEGAKPQMEKESSCPPRGATNKIITQGVILFMIWCITWSLSGPEVLPGGNLFGVLIIFYGAIIGGKLLELIRVPSVPQLPPLLGMLLAGFTIRNVPFISKHVHISNMWSSTLRNTALTIILIRAGLGLDPQALKHSKGLCLRMSMGPCLMEACAAAVISHFLMNFPWQWGFLLGFVLGAVSPAVVVPSMLVLQEKGYGIEKGIPTLLIAASSLEDILAITGFNTCLSIVFSTGGILGNVIASFWDVLVGVLVGTLLGFFLRYFPSGDQTRLSLKRAFLLVSLCVSAVLGGHRLGLHGAGGLCTLVLTFIAGMSWSKEKMKVQKIISTVWNVFQPLLFGLVGSEVSVASLKSNAIGLCVATLSLALLIRISSAFALVCFAGFSFKEKIFIALSWMPKATVQESPYCFPKWLDQFAFPPAVLDTFYFLFLPNCSRQNLQYYVE
;
A
#
# COMPACT_ATOMS: atom_id res chain seq x y z
N MET A 1 20.27 51.14 -34.82
CA MET A 1 21.15 52.31 -34.67
C MET A 1 21.26 52.59 -33.18
N TYR A 2 22.40 52.20 -32.60
CA TYR A 2 23.38 53.11 -31.96
C TYR A 2 22.92 53.51 -30.53
N THR A 3 23.68 53.42 -29.43
CA THR A 3 25.03 52.95 -29.02
C THR A 3 25.13 53.39 -27.53
N THR A 4 25.81 52.67 -26.63
CA THR A 4 27.10 53.04 -25.96
C THR A 4 27.20 54.50 -25.44
N GLU A 5 27.84 54.91 -24.35
CA GLU A 5 28.87 54.36 -23.46
C GLU A 5 29.19 55.45 -22.39
N SER A 6 29.78 55.03 -21.25
CA SER A 6 31.01 55.56 -20.62
C SER A 6 31.18 57.03 -20.18
N LYS A 7 31.49 57.25 -18.88
CA LYS A 7 32.79 57.71 -18.27
C LYS A 7 32.53 58.29 -16.85
N ASN A 8 33.08 57.76 -15.75
CA ASN A 8 34.47 57.72 -15.21
C ASN A 8 35.07 59.06 -14.73
N GLU A 9 35.44 59.11 -13.44
CA GLU A 9 36.73 59.58 -12.88
C GLU A 9 36.80 59.09 -11.40
N HIS A 10 37.69 58.13 -11.03
CA HIS A 10 39.09 58.25 -10.58
C HIS A 10 39.24 58.84 -9.15
N LEU A 11 40.11 58.41 -8.22
CA LEU A 11 41.19 57.41 -8.04
C LEU A 11 41.55 57.51 -6.51
N GLU A 12 41.87 56.46 -5.73
CA GLU A 12 43.22 55.94 -5.37
C GLU A 12 43.01 54.82 -4.30
N ASP A 13 43.37 53.55 -4.56
CA ASP A 13 44.68 52.86 -4.30
C ASP A 13 45.01 52.71 -2.79
N LYS A 14 45.51 51.61 -2.19
CA LYS A 14 45.87 50.20 -2.53
C LYS A 14 46.36 49.58 -1.18
N ASN A 15 46.03 48.37 -0.73
CA ASN A 15 46.78 47.09 -0.88
C ASN A 15 46.19 46.11 0.18
N ILE A 16 45.52 45.00 -0.15
CA ILE A 16 45.96 43.65 -0.58
C ILE A 16 46.51 42.72 0.54
N HIS A 17 45.72 41.65 0.74
CA HIS A 17 45.92 40.27 1.23
C HIS A 17 47.30 39.74 1.66
N SER A 18 47.32 38.89 2.71
CA SER A 18 47.24 37.41 2.55
C SER A 18 47.39 36.63 3.88
N SER A 19 46.73 35.48 3.91
CA SER A 19 46.77 34.39 4.91
C SER A 19 48.12 33.65 4.97
N THR A 20 48.48 33.03 6.12
CA THR A 20 48.97 31.62 6.33
C THR A 20 49.43 31.40 7.80
N THR A 21 49.11 30.25 8.40
CA THR A 21 49.47 29.72 9.77
C THR A 21 50.82 28.94 9.75
N PRO A 22 51.36 28.27 10.80
CA PRO A 22 51.69 28.54 12.22
C PRO A 22 53.21 28.49 12.54
N GLN A 23 53.67 28.97 13.71
CA GLN A 23 54.95 28.55 14.35
C GLN A 23 54.89 28.71 15.89
N ILE A 24 55.38 27.69 16.60
CA ILE A 24 55.71 27.65 18.05
C ILE A 24 57.22 27.93 18.20
N PRO A 25 57.71 28.54 19.30
CA PRO A 25 58.67 27.79 20.13
C PRO A 25 58.51 27.98 21.66
N ASN A 26 58.97 26.96 22.39
CA ASN A 26 59.15 26.83 23.84
C ASN A 26 59.97 27.97 24.47
N ASP A 27 59.74 28.30 25.75
CA ASP A 27 60.53 27.78 26.89
C ASP A 27 60.21 28.46 28.24
N SER A 28 60.09 27.62 29.28
CA SER A 28 60.71 27.70 30.62
C SER A 28 60.41 28.84 31.63
N ASN A 29 60.14 28.38 32.88
CA ASN A 29 60.38 29.02 34.20
C ASN A 29 59.45 30.18 34.63
N ALA A 30 59.15 30.43 35.91
CA ALA A 30 59.19 29.69 37.17
C ALA A 30 58.56 30.64 38.23
N SER A 31 57.79 30.06 39.15
CA SER A 31 57.61 30.45 40.56
C SER A 31 56.91 31.75 41.02
N GLU A 32 56.37 31.63 42.24
CA GLU A 32 55.69 32.59 43.14
C GLU A 32 54.18 32.82 42.88
N ARG A 33 53.24 32.65 43.82
CA ARG A 33 53.28 32.66 45.30
C ARG A 33 51.96 32.14 45.91
N GLN A 34 52.07 31.41 47.04
CA GLN A 34 51.26 31.38 48.31
C GLN A 34 49.74 31.67 48.27
N GLU A 35 48.82 31.05 49.02
CA GLU A 35 48.77 30.40 50.35
C GLU A 35 47.31 29.82 50.44
N THR A 36 46.91 28.72 51.10
CA THR A 36 47.03 28.35 52.52
C THR A 36 46.58 26.88 52.73
N LYS A 37 47.40 26.13 53.49
CA LYS A 37 47.17 25.00 54.42
C LYS A 37 45.73 24.77 54.94
N ASP A 38 45.29 23.63 55.48
CA ASP A 38 45.79 22.26 55.75
C ASP A 38 44.54 21.51 56.26
N THR A 39 44.46 20.18 56.09
CA THR A 39 44.22 19.18 57.17
C THR A 39 43.96 17.80 56.53
N VAL A 40 44.86 16.85 56.82
CA VAL A 40 44.82 15.45 56.38
C VAL A 40 44.55 14.55 57.59
N LEU A 41 43.57 13.66 57.43
CA LEU A 41 43.32 12.30 57.98
C LEU A 41 43.58 11.93 59.46
N PRO A 42 42.81 10.93 59.95
CA PRO A 42 43.44 9.61 60.08
C PRO A 42 42.63 8.47 59.44
N GLU A 43 43.35 7.52 58.85
CA GLU A 43 42.87 6.17 58.51
C GLU A 43 42.53 5.39 59.78
N ILE A 44 41.49 4.55 59.74
CA ILE A 44 41.53 3.10 59.99
C ILE A 44 40.11 2.51 59.86
N GLU A 45 40.06 1.31 59.25
CA GLU A 45 38.99 0.30 59.26
C GLU A 45 37.77 0.43 58.32
N GLY A 46 37.91 -0.21 57.15
CA GLY A 46 37.08 -1.37 56.83
C GLY A 46 35.63 -1.12 56.37
N ALA A 47 35.44 -0.72 55.12
CA ALA A 47 34.22 -1.06 54.38
C ALA A 47 34.51 -1.17 52.88
N LYS A 48 34.30 -2.37 52.32
CA LYS A 48 34.35 -2.66 50.88
C LYS A 48 33.57 -1.59 50.09
N PRO A 49 34.05 -1.11 48.93
CA PRO A 49 33.16 -0.46 47.99
C PRO A 49 32.19 -1.53 47.50
N GLN A 50 30.92 -1.40 47.91
CA GLN A 50 29.84 -2.10 47.23
C GLN A 50 29.88 -1.65 45.78
N MET A 51 30.37 -2.53 44.90
CA MET A 51 29.94 -2.51 43.51
C MET A 51 28.41 -2.55 43.56
N GLU A 52 27.75 -1.42 43.29
CA GLU A 52 26.41 -1.46 42.76
C GLU A 52 26.49 -2.35 41.52
N LYS A 53 26.04 -3.60 41.69
CA LYS A 53 25.62 -4.44 40.59
C LYS A 53 24.53 -3.64 39.88
N GLU A 54 24.88 -2.93 38.82
CA GLU A 54 23.96 -2.72 37.69
C GLU A 54 23.66 -4.09 37.06
N SER A 55 22.92 -4.91 37.80
CA SER A 55 22.43 -6.21 37.38
C SER A 55 20.97 -6.05 36.99
N SER A 56 20.75 -5.33 35.90
CA SER A 56 19.67 -5.57 34.93
C SER A 56 19.76 -4.48 33.87
N CYS A 57 20.79 -4.55 33.02
CA CYS A 57 20.70 -3.90 31.73
C CYS A 57 19.54 -4.57 30.98
N PRO A 58 18.42 -3.87 30.71
CA PRO A 58 17.43 -4.44 29.81
C PRO A 58 18.16 -4.77 28.50
N PRO A 59 17.81 -5.88 27.83
CA PRO A 59 18.39 -6.16 26.53
C PRO A 59 18.24 -4.88 25.68
N ARG A 60 19.33 -4.40 25.09
CA ARG A 60 19.30 -3.26 24.17
C ARG A 60 19.48 -3.80 22.75
N GLY A 61 18.82 -3.17 21.78
CA GLY A 61 18.90 -3.59 20.38
C GLY A 61 17.77 -4.54 19.93
N ALA A 62 18.05 -5.31 18.88
CA ALA A 62 17.05 -6.10 18.14
C ALA A 62 16.31 -7.12 19.02
N THR A 63 17.02 -7.77 19.96
CA THR A 63 16.46 -8.79 20.85
C THR A 63 15.34 -8.21 21.73
N ASN A 64 15.52 -7.03 22.29
CA ASN A 64 14.49 -6.38 23.11
C ASN A 64 13.28 -5.96 22.29
N LYS A 65 13.50 -5.48 21.06
CA LYS A 65 12.40 -5.15 20.16
C LYS A 65 11.55 -6.38 19.84
N ILE A 66 12.19 -7.53 19.58
CA ILE A 66 11.50 -8.80 19.32
C ILE A 66 10.74 -9.27 20.57
N ILE A 67 11.38 -9.25 21.74
CA ILE A 67 10.75 -9.63 23.01
C ILE A 67 9.55 -8.72 23.31
N THR A 68 9.72 -7.41 23.22
CA THR A 68 8.64 -6.43 23.46
C THR A 68 7.47 -6.65 22.50
N GLN A 69 7.75 -6.88 21.21
CA GLN A 69 6.71 -7.19 20.22
C GLN A 69 5.99 -8.50 20.55
N GLY A 70 6.71 -9.55 20.93
CA GLY A 70 6.13 -10.83 21.35
C GLY A 70 5.26 -10.72 22.59
N VAL A 71 5.68 -9.94 23.60
CA VAL A 71 4.89 -9.69 24.82
C VAL A 71 3.61 -8.92 24.49
N ILE A 72 3.69 -7.87 23.67
CA ILE A 72 2.49 -7.12 23.24
C ILE A 72 1.51 -8.05 22.51
N LEU A 73 2.03 -8.91 21.63
CA LEU A 73 1.25 -9.90 20.89
C LEU A 73 0.51 -10.84 21.84
N PHE A 74 1.22 -11.38 22.82
CA PHE A 74 0.66 -12.28 23.83
C PHE A 74 -0.39 -11.58 24.70
N MET A 75 -0.15 -10.33 25.10
CA MET A 75 -1.12 -9.57 25.89
C MET A 75 -2.40 -9.27 25.09
N ILE A 76 -2.29 -8.98 23.79
CA ILE A 76 -3.46 -8.83 22.92
C ILE A 76 -4.27 -10.14 22.89
N TRP A 77 -3.60 -11.28 22.77
CA TRP A 77 -4.26 -12.59 22.84
C TRP A 77 -4.96 -12.84 24.18
N CYS A 78 -4.29 -12.55 25.30
CA CYS A 78 -4.89 -12.71 26.63
C CYS A 78 -6.14 -11.84 26.81
N ILE A 79 -6.10 -10.60 26.29
CA ILE A 79 -7.23 -9.68 26.35
C ILE A 79 -8.38 -10.16 25.46
N THR A 80 -8.10 -10.58 24.21
CA THR A 80 -9.15 -11.08 23.31
C THR A 80 -9.78 -12.37 23.83
N TRP A 81 -8.96 -13.27 24.38
CA TRP A 81 -9.42 -14.47 25.09
C TRP A 81 -10.34 -14.13 26.26
N SER A 82 -9.94 -13.18 27.11
CA SER A 82 -10.71 -12.74 28.27
C SER A 82 -12.06 -12.12 27.88
N LEU A 83 -12.12 -11.42 26.74
CA LEU A 83 -13.34 -10.74 26.27
C LEU A 83 -14.28 -11.65 25.46
N SER A 84 -13.77 -12.54 24.62
CA SER A 84 -14.55 -13.29 23.61
C SER A 84 -14.71 -14.79 23.92
N GLY A 85 -14.12 -15.29 25.00
CA GLY A 85 -14.31 -16.66 25.48
C GLY A 85 -13.96 -17.72 24.43
N PRO A 86 -14.86 -18.68 24.12
CA PRO A 86 -14.54 -19.84 23.28
C PRO A 86 -14.34 -19.52 21.79
N GLU A 87 -14.72 -18.34 21.29
CA GLU A 87 -14.46 -17.94 19.89
C GLU A 87 -12.96 -17.77 19.57
N VAL A 88 -12.13 -17.66 20.62
CA VAL A 88 -10.66 -17.55 20.54
C VAL A 88 -9.98 -18.92 20.72
N LEU A 89 -10.73 -19.99 20.96
CA LEU A 89 -10.19 -21.37 20.95
C LEU A 89 -9.92 -21.87 19.52
N PRO A 90 -9.07 -22.90 19.35
CA PRO A 90 -8.92 -23.59 18.08
C PRO A 90 -10.28 -23.99 17.51
N GLY A 91 -10.55 -23.60 16.26
CA GLY A 91 -11.83 -23.77 15.58
C GLY A 91 -12.75 -22.53 15.56
N GLY A 92 -12.47 -21.52 16.38
CA GLY A 92 -13.21 -20.25 16.35
C GLY A 92 -12.72 -19.27 15.28
N ASN A 93 -13.61 -18.35 14.85
CA ASN A 93 -13.28 -17.35 13.83
C ASN A 93 -12.17 -16.39 14.29
N LEU A 94 -12.24 -15.93 15.54
CA LEU A 94 -11.27 -14.99 16.11
C LEU A 94 -9.89 -15.64 16.27
N PHE A 95 -9.84 -16.92 16.65
CA PHE A 95 -8.60 -17.70 16.64
C PHE A 95 -7.95 -17.69 15.27
N GLY A 96 -8.72 -17.98 14.22
CA GLY A 96 -8.22 -18.01 12.86
C GLY A 96 -7.65 -16.65 12.41
N VAL A 97 -8.38 -15.57 12.67
CA VAL A 97 -7.95 -14.20 12.34
C VAL A 97 -6.66 -13.82 13.07
N LEU A 98 -6.54 -14.13 14.36
CA LEU A 98 -5.34 -13.82 15.15
C LEU A 98 -4.12 -14.61 14.67
N ILE A 99 -4.27 -15.91 14.40
CA ILE A 99 -3.18 -16.74 13.89
C ILE A 99 -2.69 -16.24 12.52
N ILE A 100 -3.61 -15.86 11.63
CA ILE A 100 -3.22 -15.25 10.35
C ILE A 100 -2.51 -13.92 10.56
N PHE A 101 -3.04 -13.05 11.41
CA PHE A 101 -2.43 -11.74 11.66
C PHE A 101 -1.00 -11.87 12.20
N TYR A 102 -0.79 -12.75 13.17
CA TYR A 102 0.52 -13.02 13.75
C TYR A 102 1.46 -13.73 12.76
N GLY A 103 0.95 -14.74 12.06
CA GLY A 103 1.67 -15.42 11.00
C GLY A 103 2.14 -14.45 9.92
N ALA A 104 1.30 -13.50 9.51
CA ALA A 104 1.64 -12.49 8.52
C ALA A 104 2.73 -11.53 9.02
N ILE A 105 2.66 -11.06 10.27
CA ILE A 105 3.72 -10.23 10.86
C ILE A 105 5.05 -10.97 10.88
N ILE A 106 5.04 -12.23 11.33
CA ILE A 106 6.23 -13.09 11.40
C ILE A 106 6.77 -13.36 9.99
N GLY A 107 5.91 -13.73 9.04
CA GLY A 107 6.29 -14.00 7.65
C GLY A 107 6.88 -12.78 6.96
N GLY A 108 6.30 -11.60 7.16
CA GLY A 108 6.85 -10.34 6.67
C GLY A 108 8.23 -10.03 7.25
N LYS A 109 8.41 -10.22 8.56
CA LYS A 109 9.70 -10.02 9.24
C LYS A 109 10.76 -11.04 8.84
N LEU A 110 10.36 -12.30 8.67
CA LEU A 110 11.22 -13.39 8.24
C LEU A 110 11.76 -13.13 6.83
N LEU A 111 10.90 -12.67 5.92
CA LEU A 111 11.33 -12.37 4.57
C LEU A 111 12.20 -11.10 4.48
N GLU A 112 12.01 -10.12 5.37
CA GLU A 112 12.95 -9.00 5.54
C GLU A 112 14.33 -9.46 6.02
N LEU A 113 14.41 -10.53 6.83
CA LEU A 113 15.65 -11.06 7.38
C LEU A 113 16.43 -11.91 6.37
N ILE A 114 15.72 -12.66 5.51
CA ILE A 114 16.32 -13.50 4.47
C ILE A 114 16.88 -12.61 3.36
N ARG A 115 18.13 -12.16 3.54
CA ARG A 115 18.88 -11.39 2.55
C ARG A 115 19.71 -12.32 1.70
N VAL A 116 19.18 -12.70 0.54
CA VAL A 116 19.93 -13.50 -0.44
C VAL A 116 20.89 -12.58 -1.20
N PRO A 117 22.21 -12.86 -1.26
CA PRO A 117 23.20 -11.97 -1.87
C PRO A 117 22.98 -11.63 -3.35
N SER A 118 22.27 -12.49 -4.08
CA SER A 118 22.09 -12.39 -5.54
C SER A 118 20.75 -11.82 -5.98
N VAL A 119 19.80 -11.56 -5.07
CA VAL A 119 18.49 -10.98 -5.41
C VAL A 119 18.20 -9.74 -4.56
N PRO A 120 17.48 -8.72 -5.09
CA PRO A 120 17.06 -7.59 -4.30
C PRO A 120 16.19 -8.02 -3.12
N GLN A 121 16.19 -7.20 -2.06
CA GLN A 121 15.43 -7.47 -0.85
C GLN A 121 13.96 -7.72 -1.19
N LEU A 122 13.48 -8.91 -0.85
CA LEU A 122 12.09 -9.29 -1.07
C LEU A 122 11.17 -8.40 -0.22
N PRO A 123 9.99 -8.04 -0.74
CA PRO A 123 9.11 -7.09 -0.11
C PRO A 123 8.42 -7.80 1.07
N PRO A 124 8.23 -7.13 2.22
CA PRO A 124 7.58 -7.75 3.39
C PRO A 124 6.17 -8.25 3.09
N LEU A 125 5.50 -7.63 2.11
CA LEU A 125 4.17 -8.00 1.61
C LEU A 125 4.11 -9.45 1.13
N LEU A 126 5.15 -9.92 0.43
CA LEU A 126 5.24 -11.29 -0.04
C LEU A 126 5.34 -12.26 1.13
N GLY A 127 6.08 -11.91 2.18
CA GLY A 127 6.20 -12.72 3.39
C GLY A 127 4.88 -12.83 4.16
N MET A 128 4.13 -11.74 4.23
CA MET A 128 2.78 -11.71 4.83
C MET A 128 1.81 -12.63 4.08
N LEU A 129 1.85 -12.61 2.74
CA LEU A 129 1.02 -13.44 1.88
C LEU A 129 1.40 -14.93 1.99
N LEU A 130 2.70 -15.25 1.92
CA LEU A 130 3.19 -16.62 2.05
C LEU A 130 2.84 -17.24 3.41
N ALA A 131 2.83 -16.45 4.49
CA ALA A 131 2.36 -16.90 5.79
C ALA A 131 0.88 -17.33 5.76
N GLY A 132 0.00 -16.53 5.15
CA GLY A 132 -1.40 -16.93 4.95
C GLY A 132 -1.54 -18.20 4.11
N PHE A 133 -0.80 -18.28 3.00
CA PHE A 133 -0.78 -19.44 2.11
C PHE A 133 -0.35 -20.71 2.84
N THR A 134 0.74 -20.64 3.62
CA THR A 134 1.24 -21.79 4.40
C THR A 134 0.25 -22.24 5.47
N ILE A 135 -0.36 -21.29 6.20
CA ILE A 135 -1.40 -21.60 7.20
C ILE A 135 -2.56 -22.38 6.57
N ARG A 136 -3.01 -22.00 5.37
CA ARG A 136 -4.11 -22.68 4.66
C ARG A 136 -3.75 -24.06 4.14
N ASN A 137 -2.53 -24.23 3.62
CA ASN A 137 -2.11 -25.43 2.88
C ASN A 137 -1.44 -26.50 3.75
N VAL A 138 -1.01 -26.16 4.98
CA VAL A 138 -0.49 -27.15 5.93
C VAL A 138 -1.67 -27.83 6.66
N PRO A 139 -1.93 -29.14 6.45
CA PRO A 139 -3.13 -29.81 6.95
C PRO A 139 -3.29 -29.79 8.47
N PHE A 140 -2.18 -29.79 9.21
CA PHE A 140 -2.19 -29.72 10.67
C PHE A 140 -2.71 -28.37 11.19
N ILE A 141 -2.34 -27.27 10.53
CA ILE A 141 -2.71 -25.91 10.92
C ILE A 141 -4.12 -25.58 10.42
N SER A 142 -4.42 -25.93 9.16
CA SER A 142 -5.69 -25.65 8.49
C SER A 142 -6.91 -26.24 9.21
N LYS A 143 -6.76 -27.40 9.88
CA LYS A 143 -7.83 -28.02 10.70
C LYS A 143 -8.22 -27.20 11.93
N HIS A 144 -7.31 -26.39 12.45
CA HIS A 144 -7.53 -25.60 13.66
C HIS A 144 -7.85 -24.13 13.34
N VAL A 145 -7.46 -23.66 12.15
CA VAL A 145 -7.63 -22.28 11.68
C VAL A 145 -8.79 -22.24 10.68
N HIS A 146 -9.99 -22.00 11.20
CA HIS A 146 -11.18 -21.76 10.39
C HIS A 146 -11.59 -20.28 10.46
N ILE A 147 -11.76 -19.67 9.30
CA ILE A 147 -12.26 -18.30 9.18
C ILE A 147 -13.45 -18.34 8.23
N SER A 148 -14.59 -17.90 8.70
CA SER A 148 -15.76 -17.74 7.85
C SER A 148 -15.53 -16.68 6.77
N ASN A 149 -16.05 -16.94 5.57
CA ASN A 149 -15.90 -16.06 4.41
C ASN A 149 -16.41 -14.63 4.69
N MET A 150 -17.45 -14.48 5.52
CA MET A 150 -18.00 -13.19 5.92
C MET A 150 -16.98 -12.33 6.68
N TRP A 151 -16.30 -12.90 7.68
CA TRP A 151 -15.29 -12.20 8.46
C TRP A 151 -14.07 -11.85 7.61
N SER A 152 -13.60 -12.81 6.80
CA SER A 152 -12.47 -12.60 5.90
C SER A 152 -12.74 -11.47 4.91
N SER A 153 -13.88 -11.50 4.21
CA SER A 153 -14.28 -10.46 3.26
C SER A 153 -14.45 -9.10 3.94
N THR A 154 -15.11 -9.04 5.11
CA THR A 154 -15.31 -7.77 5.83
C THR A 154 -13.98 -7.11 6.23
N LEU A 155 -13.03 -7.90 6.74
CA LEU A 155 -11.70 -7.41 7.13
C LEU A 155 -10.87 -6.97 5.93
N ARG A 156 -10.91 -7.72 4.82
CA ARG A 156 -10.23 -7.31 3.58
C ARG A 156 -10.81 -6.01 3.03
N ASN A 157 -12.14 -5.89 2.98
CA ASN A 157 -12.80 -4.69 2.44
C ASN A 157 -12.55 -3.46 3.33
N THR A 158 -12.48 -3.66 4.64
CA THR A 158 -12.06 -2.61 5.59
C THR A 158 -10.61 -2.17 5.33
N ALA A 159 -9.69 -3.12 5.14
CA ALA A 159 -8.30 -2.80 4.81
C ALA A 159 -8.17 -2.09 3.45
N LEU A 160 -8.88 -2.56 2.41
CA LEU A 160 -8.94 -1.92 1.10
C LEU A 160 -9.49 -0.48 1.20
N THR A 161 -10.50 -0.27 2.04
CA THR A 161 -11.01 1.08 2.34
C THR A 161 -9.92 1.96 2.95
N ILE A 162 -9.15 1.44 3.91
CA ILE A 162 -8.06 2.21 4.57
C ILE A 162 -6.97 2.59 3.57
N ILE A 163 -6.60 1.72 2.62
CA ILE A 163 -5.62 2.11 1.59
C ILE A 163 -6.20 3.11 0.60
N LEU A 164 -7.48 3.02 0.23
CA LEU A 164 -8.14 4.02 -0.62
C LEU A 164 -8.22 5.38 0.07
N ILE A 165 -8.42 5.41 1.39
CA ILE A 165 -8.31 6.65 2.17
C ILE A 165 -6.92 7.27 2.02
N ARG A 166 -5.86 6.45 2.15
CA ARG A 166 -4.47 6.93 1.96
C ARG A 166 -4.24 7.43 0.53
N ALA A 167 -4.81 6.73 -0.45
CA ALA A 167 -4.75 7.11 -1.86
C ALA A 167 -5.36 8.50 -2.07
N GLY A 168 -6.62 8.71 -1.69
CA GLY A 168 -7.31 9.99 -1.89
C GLY A 168 -6.68 11.15 -1.11
N LEU A 169 -6.20 10.89 0.11
CA LEU A 169 -5.38 11.88 0.82
C LEU A 169 -4.04 12.13 0.13
N GLY A 170 -3.43 11.15 -0.54
CA GLY A 170 -2.15 11.29 -1.24
C GLY A 170 -2.18 12.16 -2.49
N LEU A 171 -3.35 12.26 -3.13
CA LEU A 171 -3.51 12.97 -4.40
C LEU A 171 -3.20 14.47 -4.28
N ASP A 172 -2.55 14.98 -5.32
CA ASP A 172 -2.34 16.41 -5.55
C ASP A 172 -3.30 16.92 -6.65
N PRO A 173 -4.20 17.88 -6.33
CA PRO A 173 -5.14 18.42 -7.29
C PRO A 173 -4.50 19.12 -8.49
N GLN A 174 -3.32 19.75 -8.34
CA GLN A 174 -2.68 20.47 -9.45
C GLN A 174 -2.07 19.49 -10.45
N ALA A 175 -1.33 18.50 -9.96
CA ALA A 175 -0.80 17.41 -10.77
C ALA A 175 -1.90 16.63 -11.51
N LEU A 176 -3.02 16.34 -10.83
CA LEU A 176 -4.13 15.63 -11.43
C LEU A 176 -4.85 16.45 -12.50
N LYS A 177 -5.03 17.77 -12.29
CA LYS A 177 -5.65 18.66 -13.28
C LYS A 177 -4.85 18.73 -14.58
N HIS A 178 -3.52 18.75 -14.48
CA HIS A 178 -2.62 18.77 -15.63
C HIS A 178 -2.63 17.42 -16.38
N SER A 179 -2.75 16.31 -15.66
CA SER A 179 -2.64 14.95 -16.21
C SER A 179 -3.98 14.21 -16.41
N LYS A 180 -5.13 14.89 -16.26
CA LYS A 180 -6.47 14.27 -16.30
C LYS A 180 -6.76 13.44 -17.56
N GLY A 181 -6.34 13.92 -18.73
CA GLY A 181 -6.56 13.22 -20.00
C GLY A 181 -5.76 11.92 -20.09
N LEU A 182 -4.50 11.97 -19.63
CA LEU A 182 -3.67 10.77 -19.53
C LEU A 182 -4.16 9.82 -18.44
N CYS A 183 -4.63 10.34 -17.31
CA CYS A 183 -5.19 9.55 -16.23
C CYS A 183 -6.37 8.70 -16.72
N LEU A 184 -7.29 9.30 -17.46
CA LEU A 184 -8.44 8.59 -18.03
C LEU A 184 -7.99 7.55 -19.07
N ARG A 185 -7.08 7.94 -19.97
CA ARG A 185 -6.53 7.06 -21.01
C ARG A 185 -5.78 5.85 -20.43
N MET A 186 -5.00 6.06 -19.37
CA MET A 186 -4.24 5.03 -18.66
C MET A 186 -5.12 4.15 -17.77
N SER A 187 -6.23 4.67 -17.26
CA SER A 187 -7.20 3.89 -16.51
C SER A 187 -8.03 2.98 -17.42
N MET A 188 -8.49 3.47 -18.57
CA MET A 188 -9.37 2.70 -19.45
C MET A 188 -8.62 1.80 -20.44
N GLY A 189 -7.56 2.33 -21.06
CA GLY A 189 -6.92 1.69 -22.22
C GLY A 189 -6.26 0.34 -21.90
N PRO A 190 -5.31 0.27 -20.95
CA PRO A 190 -4.63 -0.98 -20.59
C PRO A 190 -5.60 -2.04 -20.08
N CYS A 191 -6.55 -1.64 -19.23
CA CYS A 191 -7.56 -2.54 -18.65
C CYS A 191 -8.45 -3.18 -19.72
N LEU A 192 -9.01 -2.38 -20.64
CA LEU A 192 -9.85 -2.91 -21.72
C LEU A 192 -9.05 -3.78 -22.70
N MET A 193 -7.84 -3.35 -23.06
CA MET A 193 -6.98 -4.12 -23.95
C MET A 193 -6.61 -5.48 -23.33
N GLU A 194 -6.28 -5.48 -22.03
CA GLU A 194 -6.00 -6.71 -21.30
C GLU A 194 -7.23 -7.60 -21.15
N ALA A 195 -8.40 -7.04 -20.82
CA ALA A 195 -9.62 -7.82 -20.70
C ALA A 195 -9.99 -8.50 -22.03
N CYS A 196 -9.89 -7.76 -23.15
CA CYS A 196 -10.07 -8.31 -24.50
C CYS A 196 -9.04 -9.39 -24.83
N ALA A 197 -7.76 -9.13 -24.52
CA ALA A 197 -6.69 -10.10 -24.74
C ALA A 197 -6.90 -11.39 -23.95
N ALA A 198 -7.19 -11.28 -22.66
CA ALA A 198 -7.49 -12.41 -21.79
C ALA A 198 -8.71 -13.19 -22.28
N ALA A 199 -9.75 -12.52 -22.79
CA ALA A 199 -10.91 -13.18 -23.37
C ALA A 199 -10.55 -14.00 -24.62
N VAL A 200 -9.78 -13.41 -25.55
CA VAL A 200 -9.30 -14.10 -26.77
C VAL A 200 -8.42 -15.28 -26.41
N ILE A 201 -7.43 -15.08 -25.52
CA ILE A 201 -6.47 -16.12 -25.15
C ILE A 201 -7.17 -17.27 -24.41
N SER A 202 -8.06 -16.97 -23.46
CA SER A 202 -8.80 -18.02 -22.75
C SER A 202 -9.78 -18.77 -23.65
N HIS A 203 -10.38 -18.11 -24.65
CA HIS A 203 -11.21 -18.78 -25.65
C HIS A 203 -10.41 -19.82 -26.43
N PHE A 204 -9.24 -19.45 -26.96
CA PHE A 204 -8.45 -20.35 -27.80
C PHE A 204 -7.60 -21.36 -27.02
N LEU A 205 -7.08 -20.99 -25.84
CA LEU A 205 -6.18 -21.84 -25.06
C LEU A 205 -6.93 -22.77 -24.09
N MET A 206 -8.06 -22.31 -23.54
CA MET A 206 -8.84 -23.03 -22.54
C MET A 206 -10.23 -23.47 -23.04
N ASN A 207 -10.57 -23.17 -24.29
CA ASN A 207 -11.89 -23.45 -24.90
C ASN A 207 -13.07 -22.82 -24.12
N PHE A 208 -12.85 -21.66 -23.51
CA PHE A 208 -13.89 -20.94 -22.77
C PHE A 208 -14.86 -20.23 -23.72
N PRO A 209 -16.19 -20.22 -23.45
CA PRO A 209 -17.10 -19.35 -24.18
C PRO A 209 -16.72 -17.87 -24.01
N TRP A 210 -16.99 -17.05 -25.03
CA TRP A 210 -16.63 -15.62 -25.04
C TRP A 210 -17.08 -14.87 -23.78
N GLN A 211 -18.28 -15.15 -23.27
CA GLN A 211 -18.83 -14.50 -22.09
C GLN A 211 -17.98 -14.78 -20.83
N TRP A 212 -17.53 -16.03 -20.67
CA TRP A 212 -16.64 -16.44 -19.58
C TRP A 212 -15.22 -15.89 -19.76
N GLY A 213 -14.75 -15.78 -21.01
CA GLY A 213 -13.47 -15.16 -21.34
C GLY A 213 -13.43 -13.67 -20.98
N PHE A 214 -14.49 -12.91 -21.31
CA PHE A 214 -14.59 -11.49 -20.93
C PHE A 214 -14.76 -11.31 -19.42
N LEU A 215 -15.57 -12.17 -18.78
CA LEU A 215 -15.69 -12.18 -17.32
C LEU A 215 -14.31 -12.38 -16.66
N LEU A 216 -13.55 -13.38 -17.12
CA LEU A 216 -12.17 -13.61 -16.68
C LEU A 216 -11.28 -12.40 -16.96
N GLY A 217 -11.36 -11.81 -18.15
CA GLY A 217 -10.58 -10.64 -18.53
C GLY A 217 -10.76 -9.45 -17.60
N PHE A 218 -11.99 -9.12 -17.20
CA PHE A 218 -12.25 -8.03 -16.24
C PHE A 218 -11.82 -8.37 -14.81
N VAL A 219 -11.90 -9.63 -14.38
CA VAL A 219 -11.32 -10.06 -13.08
C VAL A 219 -9.80 -9.88 -13.07
N LEU A 220 -9.15 -10.17 -14.20
CA LEU A 220 -7.70 -10.09 -14.33
C LEU A 220 -7.18 -8.67 -14.65
N GLY A 221 -8.07 -7.79 -15.10
CA GLY A 221 -7.74 -6.44 -15.56
C GLY A 221 -7.57 -5.41 -14.44
N ALA A 222 -7.93 -5.76 -13.20
CA ALA A 222 -7.82 -4.89 -12.05
C ALA A 222 -6.38 -4.85 -11.48
N VAL A 223 -5.96 -3.65 -11.10
CA VAL A 223 -4.67 -3.41 -10.44
C VAL A 223 -4.83 -3.52 -8.94
N SER A 224 -3.74 -3.83 -8.24
CA SER A 224 -3.76 -3.79 -6.78
C SER A 224 -3.42 -2.40 -6.24
N PRO A 225 -4.40 -1.59 -5.76
CA PRO A 225 -4.10 -0.34 -5.07
C PRO A 225 -3.34 -0.61 -3.76
N ALA A 226 -3.54 -1.79 -3.15
CA ALA A 226 -2.83 -2.21 -1.94
C ALA A 226 -1.30 -2.32 -2.13
N VAL A 227 -0.82 -2.45 -3.37
CA VAL A 227 0.61 -2.52 -3.70
C VAL A 227 1.11 -1.24 -4.36
N VAL A 228 0.32 -0.66 -5.28
CA VAL A 228 0.67 0.58 -5.99
C VAL A 228 0.69 1.76 -5.04
N VAL A 229 -0.38 1.96 -4.26
CA VAL A 229 -0.56 3.18 -3.46
C VAL A 229 0.54 3.35 -2.41
N PRO A 230 0.89 2.35 -1.56
CA PRO A 230 1.97 2.53 -0.59
C PRO A 230 3.31 2.87 -1.27
N SER A 231 3.62 2.21 -2.38
CA SER A 231 4.83 2.43 -3.16
C SER A 231 4.89 3.86 -3.71
N MET A 232 3.80 4.35 -4.31
CA MET A 232 3.71 5.71 -4.86
C MET A 232 3.76 6.79 -3.79
N LEU A 233 3.12 6.57 -2.64
CA LEU A 233 3.22 7.50 -1.51
C LEU A 233 4.65 7.60 -0.97
N VAL A 234 5.39 6.48 -0.88
CA VAL A 234 6.80 6.50 -0.47
C VAL A 234 7.68 7.24 -1.49
N LEU A 235 7.41 7.09 -2.79
CA LEU A 235 8.13 7.85 -3.82
C LEU A 235 7.84 9.35 -3.73
N GLN A 236 6.59 9.71 -3.45
CA GLN A 236 6.17 11.09 -3.23
C GLN A 236 6.82 11.71 -1.99
N GLU A 237 6.90 10.97 -0.89
CA GLU A 237 7.62 11.41 0.33
C GLU A 237 9.12 11.62 0.07
N LYS A 238 9.71 10.87 -0.87
CA LYS A 238 11.10 11.01 -1.30
C LYS A 238 11.31 12.07 -2.39
N GLY A 239 10.25 12.68 -2.92
CA GLY A 239 10.31 13.70 -3.97
C GLY A 239 10.46 13.17 -5.41
N TYR A 240 10.37 11.86 -5.65
CA TYR A 240 10.56 11.28 -6.98
C TYR A 240 9.31 11.45 -7.87
N GLY A 241 9.50 11.96 -9.09
CA GLY A 241 8.44 12.08 -10.10
C GLY A 241 7.34 13.08 -9.78
N ILE A 242 7.54 13.94 -8.76
CA ILE A 242 6.54 14.91 -8.29
C ILE A 242 6.35 16.08 -9.23
N GLU A 243 7.41 16.57 -9.88
CA GLU A 243 7.31 17.67 -10.84
C GLU A 243 6.37 17.34 -12.00
N LYS A 244 6.39 16.08 -12.48
CA LYS A 244 5.50 15.59 -13.54
C LYS A 244 4.23 14.93 -13.00
N GLY A 245 4.05 14.89 -11.69
CA GLY A 245 2.85 14.32 -11.06
C GLY A 245 2.68 12.81 -11.27
N ILE A 246 3.76 12.06 -11.52
CA ILE A 246 3.69 10.63 -11.85
C ILE A 246 3.04 9.83 -10.71
N PRO A 247 3.46 9.92 -9.43
CA PRO A 247 2.79 9.17 -8.35
C PRO A 247 1.29 9.46 -8.24
N THR A 248 0.89 10.73 -8.36
CA THR A 248 -0.52 11.15 -8.33
C THR A 248 -1.31 10.56 -9.51
N LEU A 249 -0.74 10.60 -10.72
CA LEU A 249 -1.34 9.99 -11.90
C LEU A 249 -1.55 8.49 -11.70
N LEU A 250 -0.54 7.79 -11.18
CA LEU A 250 -0.58 6.34 -10.95
C LEU A 250 -1.64 5.94 -9.93
N ILE A 251 -1.70 6.65 -8.78
CA ILE A 251 -2.70 6.42 -7.73
C ILE A 251 -4.12 6.67 -8.25
N ALA A 252 -4.32 7.78 -8.98
CA ALA A 252 -5.63 8.13 -9.51
C ALA A 252 -6.07 7.16 -10.62
N ALA A 253 -5.19 6.84 -11.56
CA ALA A 253 -5.50 5.98 -12.69
C ALA A 253 -5.76 4.53 -12.25
N SER A 254 -4.97 3.99 -11.30
CA SER A 254 -5.22 2.64 -10.77
C SER A 254 -6.59 2.55 -10.07
N SER A 255 -6.96 3.59 -9.32
CA SER A 255 -8.24 3.57 -8.60
C SER A 255 -9.45 3.70 -9.53
N LEU A 256 -9.35 4.50 -10.60
CA LEU A 256 -10.38 4.57 -11.65
C LEU A 256 -10.47 3.27 -12.44
N GLU A 257 -9.34 2.62 -12.67
CA GLU A 257 -9.27 1.34 -13.36
C GLU A 257 -9.98 0.23 -12.57
N ASP A 258 -9.81 0.18 -11.24
CA ASP A 258 -10.50 -0.81 -10.39
C ASP A 258 -12.02 -0.68 -10.52
N ILE A 259 -12.55 0.54 -10.60
CA ILE A 259 -13.97 0.80 -10.79
C ILE A 259 -14.43 0.32 -12.16
N LEU A 260 -13.63 0.57 -13.21
CA LEU A 260 -13.90 0.07 -14.55
C LEU A 260 -13.90 -1.47 -14.58
N ALA A 261 -12.94 -2.10 -13.93
CA ALA A 261 -12.80 -3.55 -13.87
C ALA A 261 -13.99 -4.20 -13.12
N ILE A 262 -14.39 -3.65 -11.96
CA ILE A 262 -15.57 -4.09 -11.21
C ILE A 262 -16.85 -3.92 -12.05
N THR A 263 -17.00 -2.77 -12.70
CA THR A 263 -18.15 -2.47 -13.57
C THR A 263 -18.23 -3.44 -14.74
N GLY A 264 -17.11 -3.66 -15.44
CA GLY A 264 -17.03 -4.60 -16.54
C GLY A 264 -17.31 -6.04 -16.09
N PHE A 265 -16.75 -6.45 -14.95
CA PHE A 265 -17.01 -7.75 -14.35
C PHE A 265 -18.50 -7.96 -14.05
N ASN A 266 -19.15 -7.01 -13.35
CA ASN A 266 -20.57 -7.11 -13.02
C ASN A 266 -21.46 -7.09 -14.27
N THR A 267 -21.08 -6.32 -15.29
CA THR A 267 -21.77 -6.30 -16.58
C THR A 267 -21.69 -7.67 -17.26
N CYS A 268 -20.50 -8.25 -17.38
CA CYS A 268 -20.31 -9.59 -17.93
C CYS A 268 -21.04 -10.66 -17.09
N LEU A 269 -20.98 -10.56 -15.76
CA LEU A 269 -21.65 -11.48 -14.85
C LEU A 269 -23.17 -11.47 -15.06
N SER A 270 -23.74 -10.28 -15.22
CA SER A 270 -25.16 -10.11 -15.47
C SER A 270 -25.57 -10.63 -16.85
N ILE A 271 -24.68 -10.57 -17.86
CA ILE A 271 -24.91 -11.18 -19.18
C ILE A 271 -24.89 -12.72 -19.09
N VAL A 272 -24.03 -13.28 -18.24
CA VAL A 272 -23.92 -14.74 -18.06
C VAL A 272 -25.11 -15.32 -17.27
N PHE A 273 -25.56 -14.63 -16.22
CA PHE A 273 -26.53 -15.17 -15.26
C PHE A 273 -27.92 -14.53 -15.30
N SER A 274 -28.10 -13.37 -15.95
CA SER A 274 -29.41 -12.73 -16.06
C SER A 274 -29.93 -12.78 -17.50
N THR A 275 -31.23 -13.03 -17.65
CA THR A 275 -31.98 -12.90 -18.91
C THR A 275 -32.38 -11.44 -19.20
N GLY A 276 -31.85 -10.47 -18.43
CA GLY A 276 -32.17 -9.05 -18.57
C GLY A 276 -31.48 -8.40 -19.78
N GLY A 277 -32.03 -7.27 -20.24
CA GLY A 277 -31.45 -6.52 -21.35
C GLY A 277 -30.08 -5.93 -21.01
N ILE A 278 -29.09 -6.17 -21.86
CA ILE A 278 -27.69 -5.70 -21.75
C ILE A 278 -27.62 -4.20 -21.42
N LEU A 279 -28.49 -3.40 -22.05
CA LEU A 279 -28.56 -1.96 -21.88
C LEU A 279 -28.91 -1.54 -20.44
N GLY A 280 -29.80 -2.29 -19.77
CA GLY A 280 -30.20 -2.00 -18.39
C GLY A 280 -29.04 -2.20 -17.40
N ASN A 281 -28.23 -3.23 -17.60
CA ASN A 281 -27.08 -3.54 -16.73
C ASN A 281 -25.95 -2.51 -16.90
N VAL A 282 -25.71 -2.04 -18.13
CA VAL A 282 -24.75 -0.98 -18.41
C VAL A 282 -25.19 0.35 -17.77
N ILE A 283 -26.47 0.69 -17.88
CA ILE A 283 -27.02 1.91 -17.27
C ILE A 283 -26.94 1.85 -15.74
N ALA A 284 -27.29 0.71 -15.13
CA ALA A 284 -27.16 0.50 -13.70
C ALA A 284 -25.71 0.67 -13.23
N SER A 285 -24.75 0.14 -13.97
CA SER A 285 -23.33 0.28 -13.61
C SER A 285 -22.83 1.72 -13.71
N PHE A 286 -23.28 2.49 -14.71
CA PHE A 286 -22.98 3.92 -14.80
C PHE A 286 -23.61 4.70 -13.64
N TRP A 287 -24.81 4.29 -13.22
CA TRP A 287 -25.51 4.87 -12.08
C TRP A 287 -24.73 4.65 -10.76
N ASP A 288 -24.15 3.47 -10.54
CA ASP A 288 -23.31 3.19 -9.36
C ASP A 288 -22.11 4.14 -9.26
N VAL A 289 -21.46 4.41 -10.39
CA VAL A 289 -20.34 5.36 -10.47
C VAL A 289 -20.83 6.77 -10.12
N LEU A 290 -21.95 7.20 -10.68
CA LEU A 290 -22.51 8.53 -10.43
C LEU A 290 -22.89 8.71 -8.96
N VAL A 291 -23.56 7.71 -8.36
CA VAL A 291 -23.92 7.71 -6.93
C VAL A 291 -22.67 7.77 -6.07
N GLY A 292 -21.63 6.98 -6.38
CA GLY A 292 -20.35 7.00 -5.68
C GLY A 292 -19.69 8.38 -5.67
N VAL A 293 -19.63 9.05 -6.83
CA VAL A 293 -19.09 10.42 -6.94
C VAL A 293 -19.94 11.42 -6.17
N LEU A 294 -21.27 11.35 -6.31
CA LEU A 294 -22.19 12.31 -5.68
C LEU A 294 -22.12 12.21 -4.15
N VAL A 295 -22.26 11.00 -3.61
CA VAL A 295 -22.20 10.75 -2.16
C VAL A 295 -20.81 11.06 -1.63
N GLY A 296 -19.74 10.66 -2.34
CA GLY A 296 -18.37 10.97 -1.96
C GLY A 296 -18.11 12.47 -1.91
N THR A 297 -18.62 13.22 -2.89
CA THR A 297 -18.49 14.69 -2.92
C THR A 297 -19.23 15.33 -1.75
N LEU A 298 -20.48 14.93 -1.50
CA LEU A 298 -21.30 15.44 -0.40
C LEU A 298 -20.63 15.20 0.97
N LEU A 299 -20.19 13.96 1.22
CA LEU A 299 -19.51 13.59 2.46
C LEU A 299 -18.12 14.22 2.58
N GLY A 300 -17.42 14.43 1.47
CA GLY A 300 -16.15 15.15 1.42
C GLY A 300 -16.30 16.62 1.80
N PHE A 301 -17.35 17.28 1.30
CA PHE A 301 -17.70 18.64 1.73
C PHE A 301 -18.13 18.67 3.20
N PHE A 302 -18.89 17.68 3.67
CA PHE A 302 -19.24 17.58 5.09
C PHE A 302 -17.98 17.52 5.98
N LEU A 303 -17.01 16.65 5.66
CA LEU A 303 -15.75 16.54 6.40
C LEU A 303 -14.83 17.76 6.26
N ARG A 304 -14.99 18.53 5.18
CA ARG A 304 -14.26 19.78 5.00
C ARG A 304 -14.64 20.80 6.08
N TYR A 305 -15.92 20.88 6.44
CA TYR A 305 -16.42 21.81 7.45
C TYR A 305 -16.43 21.21 8.87
N PHE A 306 -16.68 19.91 9.02
CA PHE A 306 -16.74 19.22 10.30
C PHE A 306 -15.58 18.22 10.48
N PRO A 307 -14.85 18.25 11.61
CA PRO A 307 -14.97 19.14 12.77
C PRO A 307 -14.41 20.54 12.51
N SER A 308 -15.05 21.53 13.12
CA SER A 308 -14.62 22.93 13.10
C SER A 308 -13.25 23.10 13.77
N GLY A 309 -12.50 24.11 13.32
CA GLY A 309 -11.09 24.33 13.72
C GLY A 309 -10.88 24.72 15.18
N ASP A 310 -11.94 25.06 15.89
CA ASP A 310 -11.99 25.40 17.32
C ASP A 310 -11.86 24.17 18.24
N GLN A 311 -12.03 22.97 17.71
CA GLN A 311 -12.03 21.75 18.52
C GLN A 311 -10.63 21.24 18.88
N THR A 312 -10.47 20.81 20.13
CA THR A 312 -9.26 20.09 20.58
C THR A 312 -9.11 18.75 19.87
N ARG A 313 -7.85 18.33 19.63
CA ARG A 313 -7.48 17.08 18.92
C ARG A 313 -8.12 16.95 17.53
N LEU A 314 -8.12 18.06 16.77
CA LEU A 314 -8.74 18.17 15.44
C LEU A 314 -8.33 17.04 14.46
N SER A 315 -7.04 16.73 14.37
CA SER A 315 -6.52 15.69 13.47
C SER A 315 -7.06 14.30 13.80
N LEU A 316 -7.20 13.95 15.08
CA LEU A 316 -7.75 12.66 15.52
C LEU A 316 -9.24 12.56 15.20
N LYS A 317 -10.00 13.62 15.48
CA LYS A 317 -11.45 13.66 15.17
C LYS A 317 -11.70 13.56 13.66
N ARG A 318 -10.91 14.29 12.84
CA ARG A 318 -10.96 14.20 11.37
C ARG A 318 -10.61 12.79 10.88
N ALA A 319 -9.53 12.20 11.39
CA ALA A 319 -9.13 10.85 11.01
C ALA A 319 -10.21 9.83 11.38
N PHE A 320 -10.77 9.91 12.58
CA PHE A 320 -11.82 9.01 13.05
C PHE A 320 -13.09 9.11 12.21
N LEU A 321 -13.61 10.33 12.00
CA LEU A 321 -14.80 10.56 11.16
C LEU A 321 -14.56 10.12 9.71
N LEU A 322 -13.38 10.39 9.18
CA LEU A 322 -13.03 10.01 7.83
C LEU A 322 -13.01 8.48 7.69
N VAL A 323 -12.38 7.75 8.62
CA VAL A 323 -12.35 6.27 8.58
C VAL A 323 -13.75 5.70 8.76
N SER A 324 -14.53 6.19 9.73
CA SER A 324 -15.87 5.66 9.99
C SER A 324 -16.82 5.89 8.81
N LEU A 325 -16.79 7.08 8.18
CA LEU A 325 -17.62 7.37 7.01
C LEU A 325 -17.23 6.50 5.80
N CYS A 326 -15.93 6.34 5.53
CA CYS A 326 -15.48 5.53 4.39
C CYS A 326 -15.80 4.04 4.59
N VAL A 327 -15.53 3.48 5.77
CA VAL A 327 -15.84 2.07 6.08
C VAL A 327 -17.35 1.83 6.02
N SER A 328 -18.15 2.76 6.55
CA SER A 328 -19.62 2.67 6.46
C SER A 328 -20.11 2.78 5.01
N ALA A 329 -19.49 3.62 4.18
CA ALA A 329 -19.84 3.76 2.76
C ALA A 329 -19.56 2.47 1.97
N VAL A 330 -18.42 1.82 2.21
CA VAL A 330 -18.06 0.56 1.52
C VAL A 330 -18.94 -0.60 2.00
N LEU A 331 -19.06 -0.80 3.32
CA LEU A 331 -19.88 -1.89 3.86
C LEU A 331 -21.37 -1.68 3.58
N GLY A 332 -21.85 -0.43 3.66
CA GLY A 332 -23.21 -0.05 3.30
C GLY A 332 -23.50 -0.23 1.81
N GLY A 333 -22.55 0.14 0.94
CA GLY A 333 -22.63 -0.08 -0.51
C GLY A 333 -22.85 -1.57 -0.85
N HIS A 334 -22.13 -2.48 -0.19
CA HIS A 334 -22.34 -3.92 -0.37
C HIS A 334 -23.71 -4.41 0.09
N ARG A 335 -24.27 -3.81 1.15
CA ARG A 335 -25.63 -4.15 1.59
C ARG A 335 -26.70 -3.66 0.63
N LEU A 336 -26.44 -2.57 -0.09
CA LEU A 336 -27.33 -1.98 -1.09
C LEU A 336 -27.14 -2.58 -2.50
N GLY A 337 -26.15 -3.46 -2.70
CA GLY A 337 -25.81 -4.02 -4.01
C GLY A 337 -24.99 -3.10 -4.93
N LEU A 338 -24.52 -1.96 -4.42
CA LEU A 338 -23.74 -0.95 -5.15
C LEU A 338 -22.23 -1.23 -4.99
N HIS A 339 -21.75 -2.33 -5.56
CA HIS A 339 -20.38 -2.83 -5.34
C HIS A 339 -19.30 -1.86 -5.82
N GLY A 340 -19.51 -1.14 -6.92
CA GLY A 340 -18.54 -0.16 -7.44
C GLY A 340 -18.55 1.19 -6.72
N ALA A 341 -19.67 1.55 -6.08
CA ALA A 341 -19.89 2.90 -5.55
C ALA A 341 -19.07 3.18 -4.28
N GLY A 342 -18.87 2.18 -3.42
CA GLY A 342 -18.22 2.35 -2.11
C GLY A 342 -16.75 2.77 -2.20
N GLY A 343 -15.97 2.11 -3.06
CA GLY A 343 -14.56 2.42 -3.28
C GLY A 343 -14.37 3.81 -3.89
N LEU A 344 -15.15 4.15 -4.93
CA LEU A 344 -15.13 5.47 -5.55
C LEU A 344 -15.55 6.57 -4.58
N CYS A 345 -16.62 6.34 -3.81
CA CYS A 345 -17.07 7.25 -2.76
C CYS A 345 -15.94 7.54 -1.78
N THR A 346 -15.22 6.51 -1.31
CA THR A 346 -14.07 6.65 -0.41
C THR A 346 -12.98 7.53 -1.01
N LEU A 347 -12.61 7.29 -2.27
CA LEU A 347 -11.56 8.06 -2.94
C LEU A 347 -11.96 9.54 -3.12
N VAL A 348 -13.17 9.80 -3.62
CA VAL A 348 -13.67 11.17 -3.84
C VAL A 348 -13.83 11.91 -2.52
N LEU A 349 -14.45 11.28 -1.51
CA LEU A 349 -14.63 11.84 -0.17
C LEU A 349 -13.30 12.28 0.42
N THR A 350 -12.30 11.39 0.40
CA THR A 350 -11.01 11.67 1.03
C THR A 350 -10.17 12.68 0.26
N PHE A 351 -10.27 12.69 -1.07
CA PHE A 351 -9.66 13.72 -1.91
C PHE A 351 -10.24 15.11 -1.60
N ILE A 352 -11.57 15.26 -1.65
CA ILE A 352 -12.25 16.55 -1.39
C ILE A 352 -12.00 17.04 0.03
N ALA A 353 -12.08 16.15 1.02
CA ALA A 353 -11.77 16.49 2.41
C ALA A 353 -10.31 16.95 2.56
N GLY A 354 -9.37 16.23 1.94
CA GLY A 354 -7.94 16.50 1.97
C GLY A 354 -7.55 17.84 1.32
N MET A 355 -8.27 18.31 0.30
CA MET A 355 -7.97 19.57 -0.39
C MET A 355 -8.05 20.81 0.52
N SER A 356 -8.91 20.77 1.55
CA SER A 356 -9.08 21.91 2.46
C SER A 356 -8.16 21.87 3.67
N TRP A 357 -7.60 20.70 3.97
CA TRP A 357 -6.77 20.50 5.14
C TRP A 357 -5.33 20.80 4.73
N SER A 358 -4.82 21.97 5.11
CA SER A 358 -3.42 22.35 4.84
C SER A 358 -2.46 21.50 5.69
N LYS A 359 -1.83 22.05 6.73
CA LYS A 359 -0.90 21.30 7.62
C LYS A 359 -1.55 20.10 8.33
N GLU A 360 -2.87 20.13 8.52
CA GLU A 360 -3.62 19.04 9.15
C GLU A 360 -3.70 17.77 8.30
N LYS A 361 -3.64 17.89 6.96
CA LYS A 361 -3.64 16.72 6.05
C LYS A 361 -2.49 15.78 6.36
N MET A 362 -1.28 16.30 6.58
CA MET A 362 -0.11 15.50 6.93
C MET A 362 -0.28 14.77 8.28
N LYS A 363 -0.93 15.41 9.26
CA LYS A 363 -1.20 14.77 10.56
C LYS A 363 -2.23 13.65 10.43
N VAL A 364 -3.31 13.89 9.68
CA VAL A 364 -4.34 12.87 9.39
C VAL A 364 -3.72 11.70 8.62
N GLN A 365 -2.93 11.97 7.56
CA GLN A 365 -2.23 10.93 6.79
C GLN A 365 -1.33 10.06 7.67
N LYS A 366 -0.61 10.64 8.63
CA LYS A 366 0.21 9.87 9.60
C LYS A 366 -0.65 8.93 10.45
N ILE A 367 -1.79 9.41 10.97
CA ILE A 367 -2.74 8.58 11.74
C ILE A 367 -3.26 7.43 10.87
N ILE A 368 -3.71 7.71 9.64
CA ILE A 368 -4.17 6.67 8.72
C ILE A 368 -3.04 5.69 8.38
N SER A 369 -1.81 6.16 8.22
CA SER A 369 -0.66 5.28 7.98
C SER A 369 -0.42 4.33 9.16
N THR A 370 -0.62 4.78 10.40
CA THR A 370 -0.56 3.92 11.59
C THR A 370 -1.67 2.86 11.56
N VAL A 371 -2.89 3.24 11.20
CA VAL A 371 -4.01 2.29 11.05
C VAL A 371 -3.71 1.27 9.94
N TRP A 372 -3.19 1.71 8.80
CA TRP A 372 -2.79 0.83 7.70
C TRP A 372 -1.72 -0.18 8.12
N ASN A 373 -0.73 0.21 8.93
CA ASN A 373 0.29 -0.73 9.42
C ASN A 373 -0.29 -1.90 10.23
N VAL A 374 -1.49 -1.73 10.81
CA VAL A 374 -2.24 -2.80 11.49
C VAL A 374 -3.03 -3.64 10.47
N PHE A 375 -3.70 -3.01 9.52
CA PHE A 375 -4.53 -3.72 8.54
C PHE A 375 -3.74 -4.37 7.40
N GLN A 376 -2.51 -3.94 7.15
CA GLN A 376 -1.67 -4.45 6.06
C GLN A 376 -1.31 -5.93 6.25
N PRO A 377 -0.76 -6.40 7.39
CA PRO A 377 -0.52 -7.83 7.60
C PRO A 377 -1.82 -8.64 7.55
N LEU A 378 -2.91 -8.08 8.06
CA LEU A 378 -4.21 -8.73 8.05
C LEU A 378 -4.73 -8.95 6.62
N LEU A 379 -4.67 -7.91 5.77
CA LEU A 379 -5.09 -8.00 4.37
C LEU A 379 -4.30 -9.08 3.62
N PHE A 380 -2.97 -8.98 3.62
CA PHE A 380 -2.13 -9.90 2.85
C PHE A 380 -2.14 -11.33 3.41
N GLY A 381 -2.22 -11.48 4.73
CA GLY A 381 -2.39 -12.78 5.36
C GLY A 381 -3.73 -13.44 5.00
N LEU A 382 -4.83 -12.68 5.03
CA LEU A 382 -6.16 -13.19 4.64
C LEU A 382 -6.21 -13.56 3.15
N VAL A 383 -5.67 -12.71 2.26
CA VAL A 383 -5.58 -13.01 0.82
C VAL A 383 -4.77 -14.29 0.58
N GLY A 384 -3.61 -14.44 1.22
CA GLY A 384 -2.81 -15.66 1.12
C GLY A 384 -3.56 -16.91 1.58
N SER A 385 -4.37 -16.79 2.64
CA SER A 385 -5.14 -17.92 3.20
C SER A 385 -6.32 -18.39 2.35
N GLU A 386 -6.73 -17.62 1.34
CA GLU A 386 -7.78 -18.06 0.41
C GLU A 386 -7.26 -19.05 -0.64
N VAL A 387 -5.94 -19.12 -0.82
CA VAL A 387 -5.34 -20.05 -1.78
C VAL A 387 -5.32 -21.46 -1.23
N SER A 388 -6.04 -22.37 -1.88
CA SER A 388 -5.92 -23.81 -1.64
C SER A 388 -5.25 -24.50 -2.82
N VAL A 389 -4.15 -25.20 -2.56
CA VAL A 389 -3.47 -26.06 -3.54
C VAL A 389 -4.30 -27.32 -3.81
N ALA A 390 -5.10 -27.77 -2.85
CA ALA A 390 -5.95 -28.95 -3.00
C ALA A 390 -7.04 -28.77 -4.08
N SER A 391 -7.46 -27.53 -4.36
CA SER A 391 -8.42 -27.23 -5.43
C SER A 391 -7.78 -27.12 -6.83
N LEU A 392 -6.45 -27.17 -6.95
CA LEU A 392 -5.74 -26.98 -8.22
C LEU A 392 -5.51 -28.29 -8.97
N LYS A 393 -6.03 -28.40 -10.18
CA LYS A 393 -5.61 -29.46 -11.12
C LYS A 393 -4.29 -29.05 -11.78
N SER A 394 -3.27 -29.91 -11.69
CA SER A 394 -1.91 -29.64 -12.20
C SER A 394 -1.87 -29.18 -13.68
N ASN A 395 -2.68 -29.80 -14.55
CA ASN A 395 -2.75 -29.41 -15.97
C ASN A 395 -3.40 -28.03 -16.21
N ALA A 396 -4.26 -27.55 -15.31
CA ALA A 396 -4.92 -26.25 -15.47
C ALA A 396 -3.97 -25.09 -15.10
N ILE A 397 -3.05 -25.30 -14.13
CA ILE A 397 -2.13 -24.26 -13.66
C ILE A 397 -1.29 -23.69 -14.81
N GLY A 398 -0.73 -24.57 -15.67
CA GLY A 398 0.11 -24.15 -16.79
C GLY A 398 -0.63 -23.25 -17.79
N LEU A 399 -1.87 -23.62 -18.15
CA LEU A 399 -2.71 -22.84 -19.06
C LEU A 399 -3.11 -21.49 -18.46
N CYS A 400 -3.40 -21.46 -17.15
CA CYS A 400 -3.70 -20.22 -16.43
C CYS A 400 -2.48 -19.28 -16.44
N VAL A 401 -1.30 -19.78 -16.05
CA VAL A 401 -0.06 -18.99 -16.03
C VAL A 401 0.29 -18.46 -17.43
N ALA A 402 0.11 -19.28 -18.46
CA ALA A 402 0.33 -18.86 -19.85
C ALA A 402 -0.64 -17.74 -20.28
N THR A 403 -1.94 -17.92 -20.04
CA THR A 403 -2.98 -16.92 -20.36
C THR A 403 -2.68 -15.58 -19.69
N LEU A 404 -2.30 -15.62 -18.43
CA LEU A 404 -1.98 -14.46 -17.61
C LEU A 404 -0.72 -13.72 -18.06
N SER A 405 0.33 -14.48 -18.35
CA SER A 405 1.60 -13.92 -18.81
C SER A 405 1.39 -13.20 -20.13
N LEU A 406 0.64 -13.80 -21.07
CA LEU A 406 0.39 -13.21 -22.38
C LEU A 406 -0.54 -11.98 -22.29
N ALA A 407 -1.60 -12.03 -21.47
CA ALA A 407 -2.46 -10.88 -21.23
C ALA A 407 -1.70 -9.71 -20.58
N LEU A 408 -0.81 -10.00 -19.63
CA LEU A 408 0.05 -9.00 -18.98
C LEU A 408 1.00 -8.33 -19.97
N LEU A 409 1.61 -9.09 -20.89
CA LEU A 409 2.48 -8.51 -21.92
C LEU A 409 1.71 -7.47 -22.75
N ILE A 410 0.48 -7.80 -23.16
CA ILE A 410 -0.39 -6.88 -23.89
C ILE A 410 -0.74 -5.64 -23.05
N ARG A 411 -0.98 -5.81 -21.74
CA ARG A 411 -1.18 -4.70 -20.80
C ARG A 411 0.03 -3.77 -20.72
N ILE A 412 1.24 -4.31 -20.58
CA ILE A 412 2.48 -3.51 -20.53
C ILE A 412 2.72 -2.79 -21.85
N SER A 413 2.54 -3.47 -22.98
CA SER A 413 2.69 -2.86 -24.31
C SER A 413 1.67 -1.76 -24.57
N SER A 414 0.40 -1.98 -24.20
CA SER A 414 -0.66 -0.97 -24.34
C SER A 414 -0.44 0.22 -23.39
N ALA A 415 -0.08 -0.02 -22.13
CA ALA A 415 0.30 1.04 -21.20
C ALA A 415 1.47 1.88 -21.76
N PHE A 416 2.54 1.24 -22.24
CA PHE A 416 3.67 1.94 -22.84
C PHE A 416 3.25 2.80 -24.05
N ALA A 417 2.50 2.24 -25.00
CA ALA A 417 1.99 2.95 -26.17
C ALA A 417 1.09 4.14 -25.76
N LEU A 418 0.30 3.98 -24.69
CA LEU A 418 -0.58 5.01 -24.18
C LEU A 418 0.17 6.14 -23.46
N VAL A 419 1.38 5.92 -22.95
CA VAL A 419 2.22 6.98 -22.35
C VAL A 419 3.11 7.66 -23.39
N CYS A 420 3.39 7.03 -24.53
CA CYS A 420 4.30 7.56 -25.55
C CYS A 420 4.00 8.99 -26.01
N PHE A 421 2.73 9.39 -26.02
CA PHE A 421 2.25 10.68 -26.51
C PHE A 421 2.16 11.76 -25.41
N ALA A 422 2.57 11.47 -24.18
CA ALA A 422 2.34 12.33 -23.03
C ALA A 422 3.58 13.13 -22.55
N GLY A 423 4.65 13.19 -23.36
CA GLY A 423 5.81 14.05 -23.08
C GLY A 423 6.76 13.56 -21.96
N PHE A 424 6.63 12.30 -21.51
CA PHE A 424 7.56 11.69 -20.55
C PHE A 424 8.89 11.27 -21.18
N SER A 425 9.92 11.14 -20.36
CA SER A 425 11.21 10.53 -20.74
C SER A 425 11.03 9.03 -20.98
N PHE A 426 11.97 8.40 -21.70
CA PHE A 426 11.90 6.96 -21.97
C PHE A 426 11.91 6.12 -20.67
N LYS A 427 12.74 6.51 -19.69
CA LYS A 427 12.81 5.88 -18.37
C LYS A 427 11.47 5.99 -17.63
N GLU A 428 10.84 7.15 -17.66
CA GLU A 428 9.52 7.40 -17.05
C GLU A 428 8.41 6.59 -17.74
N LYS A 429 8.43 6.47 -19.07
CA LYS A 429 7.46 5.64 -19.82
C LYS A 429 7.52 4.18 -19.39
N ILE A 430 8.74 3.64 -19.26
CA ILE A 430 8.95 2.27 -18.78
C ILE A 430 8.47 2.13 -17.34
N PHE A 431 8.81 3.08 -16.47
CA PHE A 431 8.36 3.06 -15.08
C PHE A 431 6.84 3.06 -14.96
N ILE A 432 6.16 3.93 -15.72
CA ILE A 432 4.69 4.00 -15.76
C ILE A 432 4.13 2.67 -16.27
N ALA A 433 4.63 2.12 -17.38
CA ALA A 433 4.13 0.85 -17.91
C ALA A 433 4.34 -0.34 -16.95
N LEU A 434 5.49 -0.40 -16.27
CA LEU A 434 5.80 -1.45 -15.29
C LEU A 434 5.02 -1.30 -13.98
N SER A 435 4.64 -0.08 -13.62
CA SER A 435 3.79 0.15 -12.43
C SER A 435 2.38 -0.42 -12.58
N TRP A 436 1.96 -0.80 -13.79
CA TRP A 436 0.70 -1.51 -14.10
C TRP A 436 0.79 -3.04 -13.99
N MET A 437 1.95 -3.60 -13.64
CA MET A 437 2.11 -5.05 -13.38
C MET A 437 1.42 -5.60 -12.12
N PRO A 438 1.31 -4.85 -10.98
CA PRO A 438 0.68 -5.37 -9.78
C PRO A 438 -0.78 -5.69 -10.05
N LYS A 439 -1.11 -6.98 -10.01
CA LYS A 439 -2.49 -7.43 -10.05
C LYS A 439 -3.00 -7.71 -8.65
N ALA A 440 -4.26 -7.39 -8.43
CA ALA A 440 -5.06 -7.99 -7.39
C ALA A 440 -6.34 -8.46 -8.06
N THR A 441 -6.73 -9.68 -7.75
CA THR A 441 -8.05 -10.14 -8.14
C THR A 441 -9.12 -9.37 -7.35
N VAL A 442 -10.13 -8.86 -8.05
CA VAL A 442 -11.31 -8.25 -7.42
C VAL A 442 -12.11 -9.38 -6.76
N GLN A 443 -11.87 -9.61 -5.48
CA GLN A 443 -12.50 -10.68 -4.72
C GLN A 443 -13.88 -10.29 -4.13
N GLU A 444 -14.56 -9.31 -4.73
CA GLU A 444 -15.71 -8.61 -4.14
C GLU A 444 -17.08 -9.29 -4.35
N SER A 445 -17.14 -10.56 -4.77
CA SER A 445 -18.43 -11.28 -4.86
C SER A 445 -18.43 -12.64 -4.16
N PRO A 446 -18.89 -12.71 -2.89
CA PRO A 446 -19.05 -13.97 -2.16
C PRO A 446 -20.07 -14.93 -2.78
N TYR A 447 -20.91 -14.47 -3.73
CA TYR A 447 -21.93 -15.29 -4.40
C TYR A 447 -21.41 -15.99 -5.67
N CYS A 448 -20.45 -15.38 -6.39
CA CYS A 448 -19.89 -15.95 -7.61
C CYS A 448 -18.67 -16.81 -7.35
N PHE A 449 -17.90 -16.50 -6.30
CA PHE A 449 -16.64 -17.18 -5.99
C PHE A 449 -16.77 -18.71 -5.79
N PRO A 450 -17.80 -19.22 -5.07
CA PRO A 450 -17.99 -20.66 -4.92
C PRO A 450 -18.36 -21.35 -6.24
N LYS A 451 -19.26 -20.78 -7.04
CA LYS A 451 -19.66 -21.32 -8.35
C LYS A 451 -18.52 -21.28 -9.37
N TRP A 452 -17.66 -20.27 -9.30
CA TRP A 452 -16.49 -20.15 -10.17
C TRP A 452 -15.37 -21.12 -9.78
N LEU A 453 -15.14 -21.33 -8.48
CA LEU A 453 -14.23 -22.36 -7.95
C LEU A 453 -14.71 -23.78 -8.29
N ASP A 454 -16.00 -24.07 -8.11
CA ASP A 454 -16.60 -25.38 -8.40
C ASP A 454 -16.50 -25.74 -9.88
N GLN A 455 -16.46 -24.74 -10.78
CA GLN A 455 -16.46 -24.97 -12.22
C GLN A 455 -15.08 -24.86 -12.88
N PHE A 456 -14.14 -24.07 -12.32
CA PHE A 456 -12.87 -23.75 -13.01
C PHE A 456 -11.58 -23.87 -12.19
N ALA A 457 -11.61 -24.31 -10.92
CA ALA A 457 -10.41 -24.68 -10.15
C ALA A 457 -9.29 -23.61 -10.16
N PHE A 458 -9.65 -22.34 -10.00
CA PHE A 458 -8.77 -21.20 -10.26
C PHE A 458 -8.61 -20.39 -8.96
N PRO A 459 -7.50 -20.54 -8.22
CA PRO A 459 -7.25 -19.81 -6.98
C PRO A 459 -6.62 -18.45 -7.29
N PRO A 460 -7.30 -17.35 -6.94
CA PRO A 460 -6.86 -16.00 -7.28
C PRO A 460 -5.47 -15.63 -6.73
N ALA A 461 -5.04 -16.21 -5.61
CA ALA A 461 -3.77 -15.81 -4.99
C ALA A 461 -2.55 -16.68 -5.37
N VAL A 462 -2.70 -17.72 -6.22
CA VAL A 462 -1.54 -18.23 -7.01
C VAL A 462 -1.10 -17.17 -8.02
N LEU A 463 -2.06 -16.37 -8.54
CA LEU A 463 -1.74 -15.22 -9.38
C LEU A 463 -1.04 -14.16 -8.55
N ASP A 464 -1.64 -13.69 -7.46
CA ASP A 464 -1.05 -12.62 -6.64
C ASP A 464 0.40 -12.96 -6.23
N THR A 465 0.70 -14.21 -5.88
CA THR A 465 2.06 -14.69 -5.55
C THR A 465 3.05 -14.62 -6.73
N PHE A 466 2.65 -14.99 -7.94
CA PHE A 466 3.52 -14.95 -9.14
C PHE A 466 3.86 -13.50 -9.55
N TYR A 467 2.94 -12.56 -9.34
CA TYR A 467 3.12 -11.14 -9.66
C TYR A 467 3.91 -10.37 -8.60
N PHE A 468 3.78 -10.74 -7.31
CA PHE A 468 4.58 -10.19 -6.22
C PHE A 468 6.09 -10.44 -6.36
N LEU A 469 6.52 -11.43 -7.14
CA LEU A 469 7.93 -11.71 -7.44
C LEU A 469 8.56 -10.71 -8.42
N PHE A 470 7.76 -10.07 -9.31
CA PHE A 470 8.27 -9.14 -10.33
C PHE A 470 8.36 -7.68 -9.87
N LEU A 471 7.52 -7.25 -8.91
CA LEU A 471 7.56 -5.90 -8.33
C LEU A 471 8.78 -5.52 -7.49
N PRO A 472 9.32 -6.37 -6.61
CA PRO A 472 10.46 -6.00 -5.78
C PRO A 472 11.75 -5.82 -6.58
N ASN A 473 11.83 -6.41 -7.78
CA ASN A 473 12.90 -6.12 -8.72
C ASN A 473 12.88 -4.66 -9.20
N CYS A 474 11.73 -3.98 -9.21
CA CYS A 474 11.65 -2.56 -9.53
C CYS A 474 11.84 -1.64 -8.31
N SER A 475 11.38 -2.02 -7.12
CA SER A 475 11.09 -1.05 -6.05
C SER A 475 12.25 -0.63 -5.13
N ARG A 476 13.41 -1.32 -5.12
CA ARG A 476 14.52 -0.97 -4.20
C ARG A 476 15.90 -0.74 -4.81
N GLN A 477 16.26 -1.38 -5.93
CA GLN A 477 17.58 -1.19 -6.54
C GLN A 477 17.53 -0.61 -7.97
N ASN A 478 16.53 -0.98 -8.78
CA ASN A 478 16.39 -0.39 -10.12
C ASN A 478 15.84 1.05 -10.08
N LEU A 479 15.08 1.43 -9.04
CA LEU A 479 14.44 2.74 -8.96
C LEU A 479 15.42 3.92 -8.81
N GLN A 480 16.64 3.67 -8.30
CA GLN A 480 17.72 4.65 -8.25
C GLN A 480 18.35 4.86 -9.65
N TYR A 481 18.39 3.81 -10.47
CA TYR A 481 18.93 3.82 -11.84
C TYR A 481 18.00 4.48 -12.88
N TYR A 482 16.69 4.45 -12.64
CA TYR A 482 15.68 4.93 -13.60
C TYR A 482 15.23 6.38 -13.36
N VAL A 483 15.51 6.98 -12.20
CA VAL A 483 15.03 8.33 -11.84
C VAL A 483 16.15 9.33 -11.56
N GLU A 484 17.39 8.88 -11.39
CA GLU A 484 18.59 9.68 -11.71
C GLU A 484 18.79 9.72 -13.25
#